data_AF-A0A1H3YN82-F1
#
_entry.id   AF-A0A1H3YN82-F1
#
_cell.length_a   1.000
_cell.length_b   1.000
_cell.length_c   1.000
_cell.angle_alpha   90.00
_cell.angle_beta   90.00
_cell.angle_gamma   90.00
#
_symmetry.space_group_name_H-M   'P 1'
#
loop_
_entity.id
_entity.type
_entity.pdbx_description
1 polymer ?
#
loop_
_entity_poly.entity_id
_entity_poly.type
_entity_poly.pdbx_seq_one_letter_code
_entity_poly.pdbx_strand_id
1 'polypeptide(L)' 'MNCHFITDLRQILQKCISDVDSVKTLFLTSPCKDFTRNRKISFSDVLQPVMLPAGKSMSNEVMDYFGHSSSSPSAPAFQQ' A
#
# COMPACT_ATOMS: atom_id res chain seq x y z
N MET A 1 -21.70 3.05 -19.13
CA MET A 1 -21.94 2.05 -18.07
C MET A 1 -20.67 1.55 -17.38
N ASN A 2 -19.49 1.49 -18.01
CA ASN A 2 -18.27 0.96 -17.36
C ASN A 2 -17.60 1.87 -16.29
N CYS A 3 -17.84 3.19 -16.29
CA CYS A 3 -17.16 4.11 -15.38
C CYS A 3 -17.65 3.99 -13.91
N HIS A 4 -18.95 3.73 -13.71
CA HIS A 4 -19.52 3.55 -12.37
C HIS A 4 -18.99 2.30 -11.69
N PHE A 5 -18.99 1.16 -12.40
CA PHE A 5 -18.48 -0.11 -11.87
C PHE A 5 -17.02 -0.02 -11.40
N ILE A 6 -16.15 0.60 -12.19
CA ILE A 6 -14.74 0.76 -11.81
C ILE A 6 -14.59 1.71 -10.60
N THR A 7 -15.41 2.74 -10.51
CA THR A 7 -15.40 3.68 -9.37
C THR A 7 -15.86 2.98 -8.10
N ASP A 8 -16.96 2.22 -8.17
CA ASP A 8 -17.51 1.45 -7.05
C ASP A 8 -16.52 0.38 -6.58
N LEU A 9 -15.87 -0.32 -7.53
CA LEU A 9 -14.85 -1.31 -7.24
C LEU A 9 -13.64 -0.69 -6.53
N ARG A 10 -13.18 0.49 -6.98
CA ARG A 10 -12.09 1.22 -6.31
C ARG A 10 -12.47 1.62 -4.89
N GLN A 11 -13.70 2.06 -4.68
CA GLN A 11 -14.19 2.44 -3.35
C GLN A 11 -14.26 1.24 -2.40
N ILE A 12 -14.75 0.09 -2.89
CA ILE A 12 -14.77 -1.16 -2.11
C ILE A 12 -13.35 -1.59 -1.75
N LEU A 13 -12.41 -1.55 -2.71
CA LEU A 13 -11.01 -1.90 -2.45
C LEU A 13 -10.36 -0.97 -1.42
N GLN A 14 -10.58 0.34 -1.54
CA GLN A 14 -10.08 1.32 -0.54
C GLN A 14 -10.67 1.07 0.85
N LYS A 15 -11.95 0.70 0.91
CA LYS A 15 -12.60 0.32 2.17
C LYS A 15 -11.95 -0.94 2.75
N CYS A 16 -11.75 -1.99 1.95
CA CYS A 16 -11.07 -3.20 2.41
C CYS A 16 -9.65 -2.92 2.91
N ILE A 17 -8.87 -2.09 2.22
CA ILE A 17 -7.53 -1.70 2.68
C ILE A 17 -7.62 -0.97 4.03
N SER A 18 -8.58 -0.06 4.19
CA SER A 18 -8.80 0.67 5.45
C SER A 18 -9.21 -0.28 6.59
N ASP A 19 -10.09 -1.24 6.30
CA ASP A 19 -10.52 -2.25 7.26
C ASP A 19 -9.33 -3.11 7.71
N VAL A 20 -8.46 -3.54 6.79
CA VAL A 20 -7.25 -4.31 7.13
C VAL A 20 -6.23 -3.43 7.87
N ASP A 21 -6.09 -2.15 7.53
CA ASP A 21 -5.21 -1.22 8.26
C ASP A 21 -5.69 -0.98 9.70
N SER A 22 -6.99 -1.07 9.97
CA SER A 22 -7.53 -1.00 11.33
C SER A 22 -7.08 -2.19 12.21
N VAL A 23 -6.85 -3.35 11.59
CA VAL A 23 -6.40 -4.58 12.26
C VAL A 23 -4.94 -4.93 11.93
N LYS A 24 -4.14 -3.94 11.47
CA LYS A 24 -2.74 -4.13 11.07
C LYS A 24 -1.91 -4.86 12.12
N THR A 25 -2.24 -4.71 13.40
CA THR A 25 -1.52 -5.32 14.53
C THR A 25 -1.45 -6.85 14.47
N LEU A 26 -2.39 -7.49 13.77
CA LEU A 26 -2.41 -8.94 13.57
C LEU A 26 -1.35 -9.43 12.57
N PHE A 27 -0.86 -8.54 11.70
CA PHE A 27 0.04 -8.88 10.59
C PHE A 27 1.48 -8.40 10.81
N LEU A 28 1.72 -7.66 11.89
CA LEU A 28 2.99 -6.98 12.16
C LEU A 28 3.78 -7.67 13.26
N THR A 29 5.09 -7.75 13.07
CA THR A 29 6.02 -8.16 14.11
C THR A 29 6.25 -7.00 15.06
N SER A 30 5.85 -7.10 16.33
CA SER A 30 5.98 -6.01 17.32
C SER A 30 5.24 -4.70 16.94
N PRO A 31 3.89 -4.72 16.85
CA PRO A 31 3.07 -3.61 16.36
C PRO A 31 3.27 -2.29 17.11
N CYS A 32 3.53 -2.33 18.41
CA CYS A 32 3.78 -1.15 19.24
C CYS A 32 5.12 -0.46 18.93
N LYS A 33 6.10 -1.16 18.35
CA LYS A 33 7.41 -0.60 18.01
C LYS A 33 7.46 -0.11 16.57
N ASP A 34 6.73 -0.78 15.69
CA ASP A 34 6.81 -0.49 14.26
C ASP A 34 6.00 0.74 13.83
N PHE A 35 4.89 1.06 14.51
CA PHE A 35 3.98 2.16 14.15
C PHE A 35 4.04 3.36 15.09
N THR A 36 4.90 3.35 16.10
CA THR A 36 5.13 4.51 16.99
C THR A 36 6.03 5.57 16.36
N ARG A 37 6.69 5.26 15.23
CA ARG A 37 7.49 6.22 14.44
C ARG A 37 6.65 6.66 13.25
N ASN A 38 6.53 7.97 12.99
CA ASN A 38 5.99 8.51 11.73
C ASN A 38 6.85 7.98 10.56
N ARG A 39 6.47 6.84 9.98
CA ARG A 39 7.18 6.25 8.85
C ARG A 39 6.77 6.97 7.57
N LYS A 40 7.73 7.07 6.64
CA LYS A 40 7.52 7.58 5.28
C LYS A 40 6.58 6.68 4.45
N ILE A 41 6.36 5.44 4.91
CA ILE A 41 5.57 4.40 4.25
C ILE A 41 4.66 3.79 5.31
N SER A 42 3.35 3.90 5.11
CA SER A 42 2.33 3.29 5.96
C SER A 42 2.06 1.84 5.56
N PHE A 43 1.33 1.11 6.40
CA PHE A 43 0.92 -0.27 6.11
C PHE A 43 0.04 -0.33 4.84
N SER A 44 -0.87 0.63 4.68
CA SER A 44 -1.71 0.78 3.49
C SER A 44 -0.89 1.02 2.21
N ASP A 45 0.19 1.80 2.30
CA ASP A 45 1.07 2.09 1.16
C ASP A 45 1.84 0.85 0.68
N VAL A 46 2.06 -0.12 1.56
CA VAL A 46 2.65 -1.42 1.19
C VAL A 46 1.62 -2.33 0.53
N LEU A 47 0.40 -2.35 1.05
CA LEU A 47 -0.65 -3.24 0.54
C LEU A 47 -1.07 -2.93 -0.90
N GLN A 48 -1.13 -1.66 -1.29
CA GLN A 48 -1.59 -1.28 -2.63
C GLN A 48 -0.75 -1.87 -3.78
N PRO A 49 0.58 -1.65 -3.84
CA PRO A 49 1.42 -2.21 -4.89
C PRO A 49 1.58 -3.74 -4.78
N VAL A 50 1.35 -4.34 -3.60
CA VAL A 50 1.42 -5.79 -3.40
C VAL A 50 0.13 -6.50 -3.85
N MET A 51 -1.04 -5.92 -3.60
CA MET A 51 -2.33 -6.55 -3.91
C MET A 51 -2.79 -6.31 -5.35
N LEU A 52 -2.31 -5.24 -6.00
CA LEU A 52 -2.70 -4.87 -7.37
C LEU A 52 -1.49 -4.84 -8.34
N PRO A 53 -0.71 -5.93 -8.47
CA PRO A 53 0.39 -5.93 -9.44
C PRO A 53 -0.18 -5.89 -10.86
N ALA A 54 0.20 -4.88 -11.63
CA ALA A 54 -0.15 -4.73 -13.05
C ALA A 54 0.76 -5.59 -13.97
N GLY A 55 1.38 -6.64 -13.42
CA GLY A 55 2.30 -7.54 -14.13
C GLY A 55 3.72 -6.99 -14.29
N LYS A 56 4.07 -5.87 -13.64
CA LYS A 56 5.43 -5.33 -13.62
C LYS A 56 6.22 -5.86 -12.41
N SER A 57 7.52 -5.55 -12.37
CA SER A 57 8.32 -5.79 -11.17
C SER A 57 7.78 -4.96 -10.00
N MET A 58 7.91 -5.48 -8.78
CA MET A 58 7.47 -4.79 -7.56
C MET A 58 8.05 -3.37 -7.43
N SER A 59 9.30 -3.15 -7.85
CA SER A 59 9.92 -1.82 -7.85
C SER A 59 9.20 -0.84 -8.78
N ASN A 60 8.75 -1.30 -9.94
CA ASN A 60 8.01 -0.47 -10.88
C ASN A 60 6.61 -0.13 -10.35
N GLU A 61 5.91 -1.10 -9.76
CA GLU A 61 4.60 -0.87 -9.14
C GLU A 61 4.69 0.17 -8.00
N VAL A 62 5.72 0.07 -7.16
CA VAL A 62 5.98 1.04 -6.09
C VAL A 62 6.26 2.43 -6.67
N MET A 63 7.13 2.55 -7.68
CA MET A 63 7.42 3.87 -8.27
C MET A 63 6.18 4.48 -8.95
N ASP A 64 5.37 3.66 -9.63
CA ASP A 64 4.13 4.10 -10.25
C ASP A 64 3.11 4.57 -9.18
N TYR A 65 3.03 3.88 -8.04
CA TYR A 65 2.19 4.26 -6.91
C TYR A 65 2.59 5.62 -6.31
N PHE A 66 3.87 5.83 -6.08
CA PHE A 66 4.40 7.10 -5.53
C PHE A 66 4.60 8.19 -6.59
N GLY A 67 4.19 7.95 -7.83
CA GLY A 67 4.26 8.91 -8.94
C GLY A 67 5.68 9.35 -9.27
N HIS A 68 6.68 8.48 -9.12
CA HIS A 68 8.11 8.76 -9.34
C HIS A 68 8.62 9.98 -8.56
N SER A 69 7.97 10.31 -7.45
CA SER A 69 8.31 11.49 -6.64
C SER A 69 9.41 11.18 -5.63
N SER A 70 10.00 12.22 -5.02
CA SER A 70 10.99 12.06 -3.94
C SER A 70 10.41 11.42 -2.67
N SER A 71 9.07 11.28 -2.57
CA SER A 71 8.43 10.52 -1.50
C SER A 71 8.55 9.01 -1.70
N SER A 72 8.94 8.55 -2.90
CA SER A 72 9.11 7.13 -3.22
C SER A 72 10.07 6.43 -2.24
N PRO A 73 9.76 5.19 -1.84
CA PRO A 73 10.67 4.34 -1.09
C PRO A 73 11.94 4.04 -1.87
N SER A 74 13.07 3.96 -1.17
CA SER A 74 14.24 3.29 -1.73
C SER A 74 13.98 1.79 -1.86
N ALA A 75 14.53 1.13 -2.89
CA ALA A 75 14.41 -0.32 -3.09
C ALA A 75 14.60 -1.18 -1.80
N PRO A 76 15.67 -1.00 -0.99
CA PRO A 76 15.85 -1.79 0.24
C PRO A 76 14.88 -1.44 1.38
N ALA A 77 14.21 -0.29 1.32
CA ALA A 77 13.18 0.05 2.31
C ALA A 77 11.88 -0.73 2.07
N PHE A 78 11.67 -1.20 0.83
CA PHE A 78 10.47 -1.96 0.43
C PHE A 78 10.76 -3.47 0.30
N GLN A 79 11.98 -3.83 -0.10
CA GLN A 79 12.49 -5.20 -0.07
C GLN A 79 13.16 -5.44 1.27
N GLN A 80 12.35 -5.72 2.31
CA GLN A 80 12.84 -6.04 3.66
C GLN A 80 13.12 -7.54 3.83
#